data_AF-A0A6P8C3U6-F1
#
_entry.id   AF-A0A6P8C3U6-F1
#
_cell.length_a   1.000
_cell.length_b   1.000
_cell.length_c   1.000
_cell.angle_alpha   90.00
_cell.angle_beta   90.00
_cell.angle_gamma   90.00
#
_symmetry.space_group_name_H-M   'P 1'
#
loop_
_entity.id
_entity.type
_entity.pdbx_description
1 polymer ?
#
loop_
_entity_poly.entity_id
_entity_poly.type
_entity_poly.pdbx_seq_one_letter_code
_entity_poly.pdbx_strand_id
1 'polypeptide(L)'
;MAGEVEEEKKLSHVGRAIPGIAALNPKPSKGFTSKAIDYIEELIVKLMYGPPRPLHYLSGNFGPVPTETPPVTDLPITGHLPECLNGEFVRVGPNANFAPVGRLPL
;
A
#
# COMPACT_ATOMS: atom_id res chain seq x y z
N MET A 1 -0.34 27.13 38.57
CA MET A 1 -1.31 26.24 37.89
C MET A 1 -0.76 25.96 36.51
N ALA A 2 0.00 24.89 36.36
CA ALA A 2 0.48 24.41 35.08
C ALA A 2 -0.21 23.06 34.85
N GLY A 3 -1.15 23.03 33.91
CA GLY A 3 -1.78 21.80 33.42
C GLY A 3 -1.19 21.52 32.05
N GLU A 4 -0.65 20.32 31.91
CA GLU A 4 0.21 19.86 30.83
C GLU A 4 -0.55 19.69 29.50
N VAL A 5 0.19 19.94 28.42
CA VAL A 5 -0.20 19.85 27.02
C VAL A 5 -0.52 18.41 26.66
N GLU A 6 -1.66 18.19 26.01
CA GLU A 6 -2.07 16.89 25.46
C GLU A 6 -1.05 16.38 24.43
N GLU A 7 -0.45 15.23 24.70
CA GLU A 7 0.43 14.52 23.78
C GLU A 7 -0.42 13.70 22.79
N GLU A 8 -0.29 14.00 21.50
CA GLU A 8 -0.92 13.25 20.40
C GLU A 8 -0.64 11.75 20.49
N LYS A 9 -1.71 10.97 20.59
CA LYS A 9 -1.66 9.51 20.65
C LYS A 9 -1.25 8.95 19.28
N LYS A 10 0.05 8.67 19.15
CA LYS A 10 0.64 8.01 17.98
C LYS A 10 -0.09 6.69 17.69
N LEU A 11 -0.87 6.65 16.62
CA LEU A 11 -1.62 5.45 16.18
C LEU A 11 -0.63 4.40 15.67
N SER A 12 -0.13 3.57 16.58
CA SER A 12 0.67 2.40 16.25
C SER A 12 -0.22 1.42 15.50
N HIS A 13 -0.01 1.31 14.19
CA HIS A 13 -0.57 0.24 13.38
C HIS A 13 0.17 -1.07 13.71
N VAL A 14 0.00 -1.56 14.94
CA VAL A 14 0.36 -2.94 15.27
C VAL A 14 -0.79 -3.77 14.74
N GLY A 15 -0.65 -4.22 13.49
CA GLY A 15 -1.51 -5.26 12.94
C GLY A 15 -1.58 -6.40 13.96
N ARG A 16 -2.80 -6.81 14.30
CA ARG A 16 -3.05 -7.96 15.18
C ARG A 16 -2.22 -9.13 14.65
N ALA A 17 -1.30 -9.67 15.44
CA ALA A 17 -0.52 -10.84 15.04
C ALA A 17 -1.49 -12.01 14.82
N ILE A 18 -1.78 -12.30 13.55
CA ILE A 18 -2.55 -13.48 13.16
C ILE A 18 -1.56 -14.65 13.15
N PRO A 19 -1.81 -15.74 13.89
CA PRO A 19 -0.95 -16.92 13.86
C PRO A 19 -0.73 -17.40 12.43
N GLY A 20 0.54 -17.51 12.00
CA GLY A 20 0.91 -17.96 10.65
C GLY A 20 1.18 -16.86 9.62
N ILE A 21 0.95 -15.57 9.95
CA ILE A 21 1.34 -14.45 9.09
C ILE A 21 2.63 -13.83 9.63
N ALA A 22 3.73 -13.99 8.89
CA ALA A 22 5.00 -13.36 9.24
C ALA A 22 4.87 -11.83 9.11
N ALA A 23 5.04 -11.12 10.23
CA ALA A 23 5.08 -9.67 10.21
C ALA A 23 6.28 -9.21 9.35
N LEU A 24 6.00 -8.48 8.27
CA LEU A 24 7.04 -7.87 7.45
C LEU A 24 7.72 -6.76 8.25
N ASN A 25 8.87 -7.08 8.84
CA ASN A 25 9.71 -6.10 9.53
C ASN A 25 11.01 -5.91 8.76
N PRO A 26 10.98 -5.16 7.64
CA PRO A 26 12.20 -4.83 6.91
C PRO A 26 13.13 -4.04 7.82
N LYS A 27 14.43 -4.34 7.80
CA LYS A 27 15.48 -3.56 8.48
C LYS A 27 16.19 -2.71 7.43
N PRO A 28 15.61 -1.57 6.99
CA PRO A 28 16.23 -0.74 5.97
C PRO A 28 17.56 -0.19 6.49
N SER A 29 18.63 -0.35 5.72
CA SER A 29 19.91 0.28 6.01
C SER A 29 19.86 1.73 5.57
N LYS A 30 19.94 2.68 6.50
CA LYS A 30 20.02 4.13 6.20
C LYS A 30 21.47 4.62 6.08
N GLY A 31 22.38 3.73 5.68
CA GLY A 31 23.81 4.03 5.59
C GLY A 31 24.17 4.93 4.41
N PHE A 32 25.42 5.38 4.36
CA PHE A 32 25.93 6.14 3.21
C PHE A 32 25.92 5.31 1.91
N THR A 33 26.09 4.00 2.01
CA THR A 33 26.09 3.07 0.88
C THR A 33 24.72 2.96 0.20
N SER A 34 23.62 2.90 0.96
CA SER A 34 22.27 2.84 0.37
C SER A 34 21.94 4.12 -0.39
N LYS A 35 22.25 5.28 0.18
CA LYS A 35 22.09 6.56 -0.53
C LYS A 35 22.87 6.61 -1.84
N ALA A 36 24.12 6.14 -1.84
CA ALA A 36 24.94 6.11 -3.06
C ALA A 36 24.32 5.22 -4.14
N ILE A 37 23.76 4.05 -3.75
CA ILE A 37 23.04 3.17 -4.66
C ILE A 37 21.78 3.85 -5.20
N ASP A 38 20.98 4.48 -4.35
CA ASP A 38 19.76 5.20 -4.76
C ASP A 38 20.07 6.30 -5.80
N TYR A 39 21.16 7.06 -5.61
CA TYR A 39 21.57 8.08 -6.58
C TYR A 39 22.04 7.50 -7.92
N ILE A 40 22.76 6.37 -7.89
CA ILE A 40 23.19 5.69 -9.12
C ILE A 40 21.97 5.14 -9.87
N GLU A 41 21.01 4.54 -9.15
CA GLU A 41 19.74 4.10 -9.73
C GLU A 41 19.00 5.26 -10.40
N GLU A 42 18.85 6.39 -9.70
CA GLU A 42 18.17 7.57 -10.23
C GLU A 42 18.82 8.08 -11.52
N LEU A 43 20.16 8.07 -11.60
CA LEU A 43 20.90 8.48 -12.79
C LEU A 43 20.65 7.52 -13.97
N ILE A 44 20.68 6.21 -13.72
CA ILE A 44 20.42 5.19 -14.75
C ILE A 44 18.97 5.29 -15.24
N VAL A 45 18.01 5.41 -14.32
CA VAL A 45 16.58 5.63 -14.62
C VAL A 45 16.43 6.84 -15.53
N LYS A 46 16.99 8.00 -15.15
CA LYS A 46 16.91 9.23 -15.94
C LYS A 46 17.55 9.11 -17.33
N LEU A 47 18.64 8.35 -17.45
CA LEU A 47 19.32 8.13 -18.73
C LEU A 47 18.52 7.19 -19.66
N MET A 48 17.85 6.19 -19.09
CA MET A 48 17.21 5.11 -19.86
C MET A 48 15.75 5.41 -20.27
N TYR A 49 15.02 6.26 -19.53
CA TYR A 49 13.59 6.50 -19.79
C TYR A 49 13.33 7.75 -20.62
N GLY A 50 12.60 7.58 -21.72
CA GLY A 50 12.06 8.66 -22.55
C GLY A 50 10.86 9.41 -21.92
N PRO A 51 10.18 10.28 -22.69
CA PRO A 51 9.06 11.07 -22.18
C PRO A 51 7.95 10.21 -21.56
N PRO A 52 7.17 10.75 -20.59
CA PRO A 52 6.11 10.02 -19.91
C PRO A 52 5.11 9.42 -20.91
N ARG A 53 4.81 8.13 -20.74
CA ARG A 53 3.74 7.44 -21.47
C ARG A 53 2.57 7.15 -20.52
N PRO A 54 1.33 7.12 -21.02
CA PRO A 54 0.16 6.83 -20.21
C PRO A 54 0.26 5.42 -19.59
N LEU A 55 0.06 5.34 -18.28
CA LEU A 55 0.15 4.09 -17.50
C LEU A 55 -1.23 3.43 -17.41
N HIS A 56 -1.67 2.78 -18.48
CA HIS A 56 -3.03 2.21 -18.57
C HIS A 56 -3.36 1.27 -17.39
N TYR A 57 -2.41 0.43 -16.99
CA TYR A 57 -2.57 -0.56 -15.92
C TYR A 57 -2.41 -0.01 -14.50
N LEU A 58 -2.16 1.29 -14.34
CA LEU A 58 -2.07 1.96 -13.03
C LEU A 58 -3.05 3.14 -12.96
N SER A 59 -4.07 3.14 -13.81
CA SER A 59 -5.05 4.22 -13.93
C SER A 59 -6.48 3.69 -13.79
N GLY A 60 -7.40 4.55 -13.33
CA GLY A 60 -8.80 4.18 -13.11
C GLY A 60 -8.93 2.98 -12.17
N ASN A 61 -9.79 2.02 -12.55
CA ASN A 61 -10.07 0.82 -11.75
C ASN A 61 -8.88 -0.17 -11.65
N PHE A 62 -7.82 0.03 -12.43
CA PHE A 62 -6.58 -0.75 -12.33
C PHE A 62 -5.51 -0.06 -11.47
N GLY A 63 -5.76 1.19 -11.07
CA GLY A 63 -4.88 1.90 -10.15
C GLY A 63 -4.89 1.29 -8.75
N PRO A 64 -3.81 1.46 -7.97
CA PRO A 64 -3.78 1.02 -6.59
C PRO A 64 -4.79 1.79 -5.73
N VAL A 65 -5.37 1.11 -4.76
CA VAL A 65 -6.15 1.72 -3.68
C VAL A 65 -5.15 2.15 -2.59
N PRO A 66 -4.98 3.46 -2.33
CA PRO A 66 -3.88 3.97 -1.51
C PRO A 66 -4.05 3.68 -0.01
N THR A 67 -5.27 3.40 0.43
CA THR A 67 -5.60 3.13 1.83
C THR A 67 -6.37 1.82 1.93
N GLU A 68 -5.86 0.91 2.75
CA GLU A 68 -6.59 -0.31 3.07
C GLU A 68 -7.89 0.04 3.81
N THR A 69 -8.98 -0.58 3.39
CA THR A 69 -10.29 -0.36 4.01
C THR A 69 -10.40 -1.27 5.24
N PRO A 70 -10.66 -0.72 6.45
CA PRO A 70 -10.86 -1.54 7.63
C PRO A 70 -12.11 -2.41 7.48
N PRO A 71 -12.30 -3.45 8.32
CA PRO A 71 -13.53 -4.24 8.30
C PRO A 71 -14.77 -3.36 8.45
N VAL A 72 -15.71 -3.48 7.51
CA VAL A 72 -17.00 -2.76 7.51
C VAL A 72 -18.12 -3.79 7.60
N THR A 73 -19.06 -3.57 8.53
CA THR A 73 -20.27 -4.38 8.68
C THR A 73 -21.46 -3.66 8.05
N ASP A 74 -22.56 -4.40 7.82
CA ASP A 74 -23.87 -3.82 7.48
C ASP A 74 -23.87 -2.97 6.19
N LEU A 75 -23.16 -3.45 5.16
CA LEU A 75 -23.18 -2.82 3.83
C LEU A 75 -24.64 -2.77 3.29
N PRO A 76 -25.04 -1.67 2.63
CA PRO A 76 -26.41 -1.50 2.18
C PRO A 76 -26.81 -2.58 1.16
N ILE A 77 -27.89 -3.30 1.46
CA ILE A 77 -28.43 -4.35 0.60
C ILE A 77 -29.59 -3.76 -0.21
N THR A 78 -29.56 -3.96 -1.52
CA THR A 78 -30.71 -3.73 -2.40
C THR A 78 -31.32 -5.07 -2.77
N GLY A 79 -32.61 -5.27 -2.52
CA GLY A 79 -33.30 -6.55 -2.77
C GLY A 79 -33.20 -7.52 -1.58
N HIS A 80 -33.02 -8.81 -1.86
CA HIS A 80 -33.03 -9.87 -0.85
C HIS A 80 -31.83 -10.82 -1.03
N LEU A 81 -31.02 -10.99 0.02
CA LEU A 81 -29.91 -11.94 0.05
C LEU A 81 -30.39 -13.30 0.59
N PRO A 82 -30.20 -14.43 -0.11
CA PRO A 82 -30.64 -15.74 0.35
C PRO A 82 -29.98 -16.15 1.68
N GLU A 83 -30.75 -16.68 2.62
CA GLU A 83 -30.23 -17.13 3.94
C GLU A 83 -29.19 -18.24 3.83
N CYS A 84 -29.23 -19.03 2.75
CA CYS A 84 -28.27 -20.09 2.49
C CYS A 84 -26.90 -19.58 1.99
N LEU A 85 -26.77 -18.29 1.66
CA LEU A 85 -25.51 -17.67 1.23
C LEU A 85 -24.69 -17.24 2.44
N ASN A 86 -24.24 -18.21 3.24
CA ASN A 86 -23.46 -17.99 4.45
C ASN A 86 -22.00 -18.43 4.24
N GLY A 87 -21.11 -17.46 4.04
CA GLY A 87 -19.69 -17.69 3.81
C GLY A 87 -18.91 -16.41 3.55
N GLU A 88 -17.64 -16.55 3.16
CA GLU A 88 -16.75 -15.43 2.86
C GLU A 88 -16.35 -15.45 1.38
N PHE A 89 -16.42 -14.29 0.73
CA PHE A 89 -15.94 -14.11 -0.64
C PHE A 89 -14.62 -13.33 -0.63
N VAL A 90 -13.52 -14.07 -0.79
CA VAL A 90 -12.16 -13.51 -0.79
C VAL A 90 -11.61 -13.46 -2.20
N ARG A 91 -11.01 -12.32 -2.57
CA ARG A 91 -10.28 -12.15 -3.83
C ARG A 91 -8.89 -11.58 -3.56
N VAL A 92 -7.94 -11.99 -4.38
CA VAL A 92 -6.58 -11.42 -4.41
C VAL A 92 -6.35 -10.68 -5.71
N GLY A 93 -5.52 -9.65 -5.66
CA GLY A 93 -5.13 -8.85 -6.80
C GLY A 93 -3.95 -7.94 -6.44
N PRO A 94 -3.26 -7.37 -7.45
CA PRO A 94 -2.19 -6.43 -7.20
C PRO A 94 -2.75 -5.12 -6.63
N ASN A 95 -2.16 -4.66 -5.51
CA ASN A 95 -2.38 -3.33 -4.95
C ASN A 95 -1.02 -2.75 -4.50
N ALA A 96 -0.32 -2.09 -5.42
CA ALA A 96 1.03 -1.59 -5.14
C ALA A 96 0.99 -0.45 -4.12
N ASN A 97 1.69 -0.61 -3.00
CA ASN A 97 1.79 0.42 -1.95
C ASN A 97 2.65 1.63 -2.36
N PHE A 98 3.60 1.42 -3.28
CA PHE A 98 4.48 2.46 -3.80
C PHE A 98 4.37 2.51 -5.32
N ALA A 99 4.37 3.72 -5.87
CA ALA A 99 4.42 3.91 -7.31
C ALA A 99 5.74 3.37 -7.88
N PRO A 100 5.73 2.78 -9.09
CA PRO A 100 6.94 2.30 -9.72
C PRO A 100 7.88 3.46 -10.06
N VAL A 101 9.17 3.29 -9.76
CA VAL A 101 10.23 4.28 -10.04
C VAL A 101 10.66 4.24 -11.51
N GLY A 102 10.62 3.06 -12.14
CA GLY A 102 10.90 2.85 -13.56
C GLY A 102 9.65 2.56 -14.37
N ARG A 103 9.64 2.93 -15.66
CA ARG A 103 8.58 2.57 -16.61
C ARG A 103 9.16 1.72 -17.72
N LEU A 104 8.76 0.45 -17.81
CA LEU A 104 9.28 -0.46 -18.84
C LEU A 104 9.14 0.20 -20.23
N PRO A 105 10.21 0.28 -21.04
CA PRO A 105 10.09 0.68 -22.42
C PRO A 105 9.50 -0.49 -23.20
N LEU A 106 8.17 -0.57 -23.29
CA LEU A 106 7.52 -1.35 -24.34
C LEU A 106 7.44 -0.50 -25.61
#